data_AF-A0A7Z9LW86-F1
#
_entry.id   AF-A0A7Z9LW86-F1
#
_cell.length_a   1.000
_cell.length_b   1.000
_cell.length_c   1.000
_cell.angle_alpha   90.00
_cell.angle_beta   90.00
_cell.angle_gamma   90.00
#
_symmetry.space_group_name_H-M   'P 1'
#
loop_
_entity.id
_entity.type
_entity.pdbx_description
1 polymer ?
#
loop_
_entity_poly.entity_id
_entity_poly.type
_entity_poly.pdbx_seq_one_letter_code
_entity_poly.pdbx_strand_id
1 'polypeptide(L)'
;QLKISKGIEVGHIFYFGTKYSEKLSAFVQNNKGKKTAVHMGSYGIGISRLVGAIIEAFHDDKGIKWPISVAPFHVSLINLMIDDKACAKMSNIMYEKISNSKLDVLYDDRDCSIGKKLSDNDLIGIPYQVIIGKRDLKDNIVQLKNRLNNETKKISPEEALNFLLEQTLTDF
;
A
#
# COMPACT_ATOMS: atom_id res chain seq x y z
N GLN A 1 -9.96 28.74 22.63
CA GLN A 1 -9.92 29.28 21.24
C GLN A 1 -10.29 28.14 20.29
N LEU A 2 -11.28 28.32 19.42
CA LEU A 2 -11.70 27.28 18.46
C LEU A 2 -10.67 27.17 17.32
N LYS A 3 -10.29 25.94 16.96
CA LYS A 3 -9.43 25.65 15.80
C LYS A 3 -10.30 25.07 14.69
N ILE A 4 -10.14 25.61 13.48
CA ILE A 4 -10.85 25.17 12.27
C ILE A 4 -9.82 24.52 11.34
N SER A 5 -10.17 23.35 10.80
CA SER A 5 -9.34 22.59 9.86
C SER A 5 -10.19 22.14 8.66
N LYS A 6 -9.51 21.81 7.55
CA LYS A 6 -10.14 21.16 6.39
C LYS A 6 -10.04 19.63 6.55
N GLY A 7 -11.03 18.91 6.04
CA GLY A 7 -11.06 17.45 6.07
C GLY A 7 -11.79 16.89 4.85
N ILE A 8 -11.44 15.66 4.48
CA ILE A 8 -12.12 14.90 3.43
C ILE A 8 -13.05 13.91 4.12
N GLU A 9 -14.35 13.99 3.83
CA GLU A 9 -15.32 13.02 4.34
C GLU A 9 -15.15 11.68 3.60
N VAL A 10 -14.51 10.71 4.25
CA VAL A 10 -14.30 9.35 3.71
C VAL A 10 -15.44 8.38 4.06
N GLY A 11 -16.29 8.75 5.02
CA GLY A 11 -17.44 7.96 5.40
C GLY A 11 -18.42 8.74 6.27
N HIS A 12 -19.64 8.21 6.37
CA HIS A 12 -20.73 8.80 7.12
C HIS A 12 -21.61 7.70 7.71
N ILE A 13 -22.09 7.93 8.93
CA ILE A 13 -23.05 7.06 9.60
C ILE A 13 -24.34 7.82 9.86
N PHE A 14 -25.48 7.20 9.59
CA PHE A 14 -26.80 7.78 9.82
C PHE A 14 -27.64 6.86 10.68
N TYR A 15 -28.39 7.46 11.60
CA TYR A 15 -29.53 6.81 12.24
C TYR A 15 -30.81 7.41 11.67
N PHE A 16 -31.60 6.58 10.98
CA PHE A 16 -32.82 7.00 10.30
C PHE A 16 -34.08 6.79 11.13
N GLY A 17 -33.98 6.11 12.27
CA GLY A 17 -35.14 5.66 13.03
C GLY A 17 -36.05 4.83 12.12
N THR A 18 -37.31 5.23 11.99
CA THR A 18 -38.33 4.49 11.24
C THR A 18 -38.67 5.11 9.88
N LYS A 19 -37.91 6.14 9.43
CA LYS A 19 -38.19 6.94 8.22
C LYS A 19 -38.52 6.12 6.97
N TYR A 20 -37.79 5.01 6.76
CA TYR A 20 -37.97 4.13 5.61
C TYR A 20 -38.90 2.96 5.91
N SER A 21 -38.76 2.35 7.08
CA SER A 21 -39.51 1.15 7.45
C SER A 21 -41.03 1.39 7.52
N GLU A 22 -41.46 2.56 7.99
CA GLU A 22 -42.89 2.94 7.98
C GLU A 22 -43.45 3.05 6.56
N LYS A 23 -42.70 3.68 5.64
CA LYS A 23 -43.15 3.93 4.26
C LYS A 23 -43.10 2.69 3.38
N LEU A 24 -42.12 1.82 3.61
CA LEU A 24 -41.89 0.60 2.83
C LEU A 24 -42.50 -0.65 3.45
N SER A 25 -43.28 -0.49 4.52
CA SER A 25 -43.95 -1.58 5.23
C SER A 25 -43.01 -2.65 5.82
N ALA A 26 -41.82 -2.26 6.27
CA ALA A 26 -40.89 -3.15 6.97
C ALA A 26 -41.18 -3.17 8.48
N PHE A 27 -41.99 -4.15 8.90
CA PHE A 27 -42.43 -4.31 10.29
C PHE A 27 -42.06 -5.69 10.85
N VAL A 28 -41.82 -5.75 12.16
CA VAL A 28 -41.61 -6.98 12.94
C VAL A 28 -42.55 -7.01 14.15
N GLN A 29 -42.80 -8.17 14.73
CA GLN A 29 -43.43 -8.24 16.06
C GLN A 29 -42.35 -8.09 17.13
N ASN A 30 -42.63 -7.23 18.11
CA ASN A 30 -41.78 -7.15 19.30
C ASN A 30 -42.11 -8.27 20.30
N ASN A 31 -41.39 -8.30 21.42
CA ASN A 31 -41.58 -9.25 22.52
C ASN A 31 -42.99 -9.25 23.16
N LYS A 32 -43.83 -8.24 22.87
CA LYS A 32 -45.24 -8.16 23.30
C LYS A 32 -46.22 -8.51 22.18
N GLY A 33 -45.74 -9.04 21.05
CA GLY A 33 -46.55 -9.36 19.88
C GLY A 33 -47.03 -8.15 19.07
N LYS A 34 -46.58 -6.92 19.40
CA LYS A 34 -47.01 -5.70 18.72
C LYS A 34 -46.21 -5.47 17.44
N LYS A 35 -46.91 -5.22 16.33
CA LYS A 35 -46.33 -4.80 15.05
C LYS A 35 -45.59 -3.46 15.24
N THR A 36 -44.27 -3.47 15.02
CA THR A 36 -43.36 -2.34 15.25
C THR A 36 -42.49 -2.14 14.02
N ALA A 37 -42.32 -0.88 13.59
CA ALA A 37 -41.46 -0.55 12.45
C ALA A 37 -40.00 -0.81 12.80
N VAL A 38 -39.22 -1.34 11.86
CA VAL A 38 -37.79 -1.59 12.08
C VAL A 38 -37.04 -0.28 12.22
N HIS A 39 -36.21 -0.13 13.26
CA HIS A 39 -35.29 1.00 13.38
C HIS A 39 -34.07 0.77 12.50
N MET A 40 -33.71 1.77 11.71
CA MET A 40 -32.69 1.65 10.67
C MET A 40 -31.55 2.63 10.90
N GLY A 41 -30.34 2.19 10.55
CA GLY A 41 -29.19 3.04 10.32
C GLY A 41 -28.50 2.65 9.03
N SER A 42 -27.59 3.49 8.55
CA SER A 42 -26.72 3.19 7.42
C SER A 42 -25.29 3.60 7.72
N TYR A 43 -24.35 2.84 7.19
CA TYR A 43 -22.92 3.06 7.33
C TYR A 43 -22.33 3.07 5.92
N GLY A 44 -21.76 4.20 5.51
CA GLY A 44 -21.20 4.37 4.18
C GLY A 44 -19.73 4.76 4.25
N ILE A 45 -18.89 4.09 3.47
CA ILE A 45 -17.50 4.47 3.22
C ILE A 45 -17.36 4.67 1.71
N GLY A 46 -16.81 5.82 1.31
CA GLY A 46 -16.52 6.10 -0.09
C GLY A 46 -15.24 5.41 -0.53
N ILE A 47 -15.30 4.13 -0.91
CA ILE A 47 -14.10 3.32 -1.24
C ILE A 47 -13.21 4.00 -2.29
N SER A 48 -13.78 4.46 -3.42
CA SER A 48 -12.99 5.16 -4.44
C SER A 48 -12.46 6.52 -3.97
N ARG A 49 -13.18 7.21 -3.06
CA ARG A 49 -12.73 8.47 -2.45
C ARG A 49 -11.59 8.23 -1.47
N LEU A 50 -11.61 7.12 -0.76
CA LEU A 50 -10.59 6.76 0.24
C LEU A 50 -9.20 6.66 -0.41
N VAL A 51 -9.11 6.11 -1.63
CA VAL A 51 -7.85 6.07 -2.39
C VAL A 51 -7.25 7.48 -2.56
N GLY A 52 -8.05 8.44 -3.03
CA GLY A 52 -7.61 9.83 -3.19
C GLY A 52 -7.28 10.50 -1.85
N ALA A 53 -8.04 10.23 -0.80
CA ALA A 53 -7.79 10.75 0.54
C ALA A 53 -6.47 10.22 1.13
N ILE A 54 -6.12 8.96 0.86
CA ILE A 54 -4.85 8.36 1.27
C ILE A 54 -3.69 9.03 0.52
N ILE A 55 -3.80 9.21 -0.80
CA ILE A 55 -2.76 9.91 -1.58
C ILE A 55 -2.58 11.34 -1.06
N GLU A 56 -3.67 12.08 -0.83
CA GLU A 56 -3.63 13.45 -0.30
C GLU A 56 -2.90 13.51 1.06
N ALA A 57 -3.13 12.53 1.93
CA ALA A 57 -2.48 12.46 3.25
C ALA A 57 -1.04 11.91 3.19
N PHE A 58 -0.71 11.10 2.19
CA PHE A 58 0.55 10.36 2.09
C PHE A 58 1.20 10.53 0.71
N HIS A 59 1.75 11.70 0.45
CA HIS A 59 2.58 11.99 -0.72
C HIS A 59 3.74 12.92 -0.40
N ASP A 60 4.67 13.06 -1.33
CA ASP A 60 5.65 14.15 -1.39
C ASP A 60 5.82 14.63 -2.83
N ASP A 61 6.77 15.55 -3.06
CA ASP A 61 7.05 16.11 -4.40
C ASP A 61 7.46 15.05 -5.45
N LYS A 62 7.84 13.84 -5.01
CA LYS A 62 8.25 12.75 -5.90
C LYS A 62 7.11 11.79 -6.23
N GLY A 63 6.02 11.79 -5.45
CA GLY A 63 4.85 10.98 -5.70
C GLY A 63 4.23 10.38 -4.44
N ILE A 64 3.58 9.22 -4.61
CA ILE A 64 2.76 8.61 -3.56
C ILE A 64 3.65 7.94 -2.49
N LYS A 65 3.16 7.87 -1.26
CA LYS A 65 3.74 7.10 -0.14
C LYS A 65 2.71 6.15 0.44
N TRP A 66 2.46 5.03 -0.21
CA TRP A 66 1.40 4.13 0.26
C TRP A 66 1.67 3.60 1.68
N PRO A 67 0.68 3.63 2.58
CA PRO A 67 0.66 2.71 3.70
C PRO A 67 0.67 1.27 3.16
N ILE A 68 1.42 0.39 3.82
CA ILE A 68 1.67 -0.97 3.31
C ILE A 68 0.40 -1.80 3.12
N SER A 69 -0.60 -1.62 3.98
CA SER A 69 -1.88 -2.36 3.95
C SER A 69 -2.75 -2.07 2.72
N VAL A 70 -2.46 -1.00 1.99
CA VAL A 70 -3.23 -0.56 0.81
C VAL A 70 -2.33 -0.33 -0.42
N ALA A 71 -1.05 -0.65 -0.30
CA ALA A 71 -0.11 -0.50 -1.40
C ALA A 71 -0.44 -1.49 -2.53
N PRO A 72 -0.24 -1.13 -3.80
CA PRO A 72 -0.51 -2.04 -4.92
C PRO A 72 0.45 -3.24 -4.96
N PHE A 73 1.65 -3.07 -4.39
CA PHE A 73 2.67 -4.09 -4.16
C PHE A 73 3.37 -3.76 -2.84
N HIS A 74 3.97 -4.74 -2.19
CA HIS A 74 4.77 -4.53 -0.98
C HIS A 74 6.18 -4.05 -1.33
N VAL A 75 6.74 -4.60 -2.42
CA VAL A 75 8.14 -4.40 -2.82
C VAL A 75 8.22 -4.04 -4.30
N SER A 76 9.01 -3.03 -4.63
CA SER A 76 9.51 -2.79 -5.98
C SER A 76 10.94 -3.30 -6.07
N LEU A 77 11.17 -4.30 -6.92
CA LEU A 77 12.48 -4.84 -7.20
C LEU A 77 13.02 -4.18 -8.48
N ILE A 78 14.10 -3.42 -8.36
CA ILE A 78 14.62 -2.58 -9.44
C ILE A 78 15.98 -3.09 -9.88
N ASN A 79 16.06 -3.66 -11.09
CA ASN A 79 17.33 -4.02 -11.71
C ASN A 79 17.88 -2.83 -12.51
N LEU A 80 18.99 -2.24 -12.06
CA LEU A 80 19.61 -1.09 -12.72
C LEU A 80 20.42 -1.46 -13.98
N MET A 81 20.81 -2.73 -14.14
CA MET A 81 21.68 -3.19 -15.23
C MET A 81 21.14 -4.51 -15.81
N ILE A 82 20.18 -4.43 -16.72
CA ILE A 82 19.48 -5.61 -17.27
C ILE A 82 20.41 -6.52 -18.07
N ASP A 83 21.31 -5.93 -18.86
CA ASP A 83 22.27 -6.67 -19.68
C ASP A 83 23.40 -7.31 -18.85
N ASP A 84 23.54 -6.93 -17.57
CA ASP A 84 24.54 -7.52 -16.70
C ASP A 84 24.02 -8.84 -16.11
N LYS A 85 24.67 -9.95 -16.51
CA LYS A 85 24.28 -11.31 -16.09
C LYS A 85 24.24 -11.48 -14.56
N ALA A 86 25.11 -10.81 -13.81
CA ALA A 86 25.12 -10.94 -12.36
C ALA A 86 23.93 -10.20 -11.74
N CYS A 87 23.64 -8.98 -12.21
CA CYS A 87 22.46 -8.23 -11.77
C CYS A 87 21.15 -8.93 -12.14
N ALA A 88 21.03 -9.44 -13.37
CA ALA A 88 19.85 -10.21 -13.80
C ALA A 88 19.65 -11.47 -12.95
N LYS A 89 20.73 -12.25 -12.71
CA LYS A 89 20.66 -13.45 -11.87
C LYS A 89 20.22 -13.12 -10.44
N MET A 90 20.82 -12.11 -9.81
CA MET A 90 20.46 -11.72 -8.44
C MET A 90 19.02 -11.22 -8.37
N SER A 91 18.58 -10.44 -9.35
CA SER A 91 17.20 -9.94 -9.41
C SER A 91 16.20 -11.08 -9.51
N ASN A 92 16.44 -12.08 -10.36
CA ASN A 92 15.55 -13.25 -10.46
C ASN A 92 15.52 -14.06 -9.16
N ILE A 93 16.66 -14.27 -8.49
CA ILE A 93 16.73 -14.95 -7.18
C ILE A 93 15.90 -14.19 -6.14
N MET A 94 16.05 -12.87 -6.07
CA MET A 94 15.30 -12.04 -5.11
C MET A 94 13.82 -12.04 -5.43
N TYR A 95 13.44 -11.93 -6.70
CA TYR A 95 12.05 -12.01 -7.15
C TYR A 95 11.40 -13.32 -6.71
N GLU A 96 12.04 -14.47 -6.97
CA GLU A 96 11.53 -15.78 -6.56
C GLU A 96 11.40 -15.88 -5.04
N LYS A 97 12.43 -15.46 -4.29
CA LYS A 97 12.41 -15.52 -2.82
C LYS A 97 11.28 -14.67 -2.23
N ILE A 98 11.14 -13.41 -2.68
CA ILE A 98 10.09 -12.50 -2.20
C ILE A 98 8.70 -13.04 -2.57
N SER A 99 8.52 -13.49 -3.82
CA SER A 99 7.23 -14.04 -4.29
C SER A 99 6.82 -15.27 -3.50
N ASN A 100 7.77 -16.18 -3.20
CA ASN A 100 7.52 -17.38 -2.39
C ASN A 100 7.19 -17.07 -0.93
N SER A 101 7.49 -15.86 -0.46
CA SER A 101 7.14 -15.38 0.87
C SER A 101 5.76 -14.71 0.96
N LYS A 102 4.91 -14.85 -0.07
CA LYS A 102 3.57 -14.25 -0.16
C LYS A 102 3.54 -12.71 -0.17
N LEU A 103 4.65 -12.09 -0.56
CA LEU A 103 4.70 -10.65 -0.79
C LEU A 103 4.48 -10.37 -2.27
N ASP A 104 3.54 -9.49 -2.57
CA ASP A 104 3.38 -8.93 -3.90
C ASP A 104 4.59 -8.05 -4.26
N VAL A 105 5.25 -8.38 -5.38
CA VAL A 105 6.45 -7.71 -5.87
C VAL A 105 6.24 -7.18 -7.28
N LEU A 106 6.53 -5.90 -7.49
CA LEU A 106 6.68 -5.30 -8.80
C LEU A 106 8.14 -5.46 -9.24
N TYR A 107 8.40 -6.23 -10.28
CA TYR A 107 9.74 -6.35 -10.86
C TYR A 107 9.93 -5.36 -12.02
N ASP A 108 10.82 -4.39 -11.86
CA ASP A 108 11.18 -3.43 -12.91
C ASP A 108 12.42 -3.90 -13.70
N ASP A 109 12.16 -4.76 -14.67
CA ASP A 109 13.10 -5.32 -15.65
C ASP A 109 13.10 -4.57 -16.99
N ARG A 110 12.43 -3.42 -17.07
CA ARG A 110 12.25 -2.64 -18.31
C ARG A 110 13.57 -2.07 -18.83
N ASP A 111 13.85 -2.23 -20.11
CA ASP A 111 15.01 -1.58 -20.75
C ASP A 111 14.80 -0.06 -20.90
N CYS A 112 15.17 0.69 -19.85
CA CYS A 112 15.17 2.14 -19.85
C CYS A 112 16.24 2.70 -18.89
N SER A 113 16.49 4.01 -18.99
CA SER A 113 17.52 4.66 -18.18
C SER A 113 17.30 4.49 -16.67
N ILE A 114 18.38 4.39 -15.90
CA ILE A 114 18.36 4.30 -14.44
C ILE A 114 17.53 5.42 -13.81
N GLY A 115 17.72 6.66 -14.27
CA GLY A 115 16.96 7.81 -13.76
C GLY A 115 15.46 7.66 -13.95
N LYS A 116 15.04 7.13 -15.11
CA LYS A 116 13.62 6.85 -15.38
C LYS A 116 13.07 5.77 -14.48
N LYS A 117 13.79 4.66 -14.27
CA LYS A 117 13.36 3.60 -13.35
C LYS A 117 13.14 4.14 -11.93
N LEU A 118 14.13 4.85 -11.39
CA LEU A 118 14.06 5.38 -10.03
C LEU A 118 12.93 6.42 -9.90
N SER A 119 12.76 7.30 -10.88
CA SER A 119 11.67 8.29 -10.89
C SER A 119 10.30 7.65 -10.98
N ASP A 120 10.11 6.67 -11.87
CA ASP A 120 8.82 5.98 -12.01
C ASP A 120 8.46 5.23 -10.71
N ASN A 121 9.44 4.59 -10.05
CA ASN A 121 9.19 3.86 -8.80
C ASN A 121 8.93 4.78 -7.59
N ASP A 122 9.59 5.94 -7.52
CA ASP A 122 9.28 6.96 -6.53
C ASP A 122 7.88 7.54 -6.73
N LEU A 123 7.45 7.67 -7.99
CA LEU A 123 6.11 8.15 -8.34
C LEU A 123 5.01 7.14 -7.97
N ILE A 124 5.19 5.86 -8.32
CA ILE A 124 4.25 4.78 -8.01
C ILE A 124 4.08 4.63 -6.49
N GLY A 125 5.18 4.81 -5.73
CA GLY A 125 5.10 4.96 -4.27
C GLY A 125 5.04 3.66 -3.47
N ILE A 126 5.53 2.55 -4.03
CA ILE A 126 5.59 1.25 -3.34
C ILE A 126 6.44 1.36 -2.06
N PRO A 127 5.98 0.83 -0.90
CA PRO A 127 6.60 1.06 0.40
C PRO A 127 8.10 0.74 0.46
N TYR A 128 8.51 -0.37 -0.14
CA TYR A 128 9.91 -0.79 -0.15
C TYR A 128 10.44 -0.90 -1.58
N GLN A 129 11.63 -0.37 -1.82
CA GLN A 129 12.36 -0.55 -3.07
C GLN A 129 13.65 -1.32 -2.80
N VAL A 130 13.83 -2.46 -3.46
CA VAL A 130 15.08 -3.23 -3.47
C VAL A 130 15.80 -2.92 -4.77
N ILE A 131 16.90 -2.18 -4.70
CA ILE A 131 17.63 -1.69 -5.87
C ILE A 131 18.91 -2.52 -6.03
N ILE A 132 19.05 -3.15 -7.19
CA ILE A 132 20.18 -4.00 -7.54
C ILE A 132 21.00 -3.29 -8.62
N GLY A 133 22.25 -2.97 -8.29
CA GLY A 133 23.17 -2.31 -9.20
C GLY A 133 24.55 -2.99 -9.21
N LYS A 134 25.22 -2.93 -10.36
CA LYS A 134 26.51 -3.60 -10.59
C LYS A 134 27.60 -3.22 -9.59
N ARG A 135 27.62 -1.98 -9.11
CA ARG A 135 28.63 -1.51 -8.15
C ARG A 135 28.49 -2.20 -6.80
N ASP A 136 27.32 -2.09 -6.18
CA ASP A 136 27.09 -2.62 -4.83
C ASP A 136 27.03 -4.17 -4.85
N LEU A 137 26.60 -4.77 -5.97
CA LEU A 137 26.54 -6.23 -6.10
C LEU A 137 27.93 -6.91 -6.07
N LYS A 138 29.01 -6.20 -6.42
CA LYS A 138 30.39 -6.74 -6.29
C LYS A 138 30.74 -7.10 -4.85
N ASP A 139 30.15 -6.37 -3.90
CA ASP A 139 30.33 -6.58 -2.46
C ASP A 139 29.18 -7.39 -1.85
N ASN A 140 28.35 -8.03 -2.70
CA ASN A 140 27.12 -8.75 -2.30
C ASN A 140 26.12 -7.85 -1.54
N ILE A 141 25.96 -6.61 -1.98
CA ILE A 141 25.08 -5.61 -1.37
C ILE A 141 23.94 -5.23 -2.33
N VAL A 142 22.75 -5.03 -1.77
CA VAL A 142 21.60 -4.38 -2.38
C VAL A 142 21.24 -3.12 -1.59
N GLN A 143 20.59 -2.16 -2.24
CA GLN A 143 20.05 -1.00 -1.53
C GLN A 143 18.57 -1.26 -1.22
N LEU A 144 18.21 -1.19 0.05
CA LEU A 144 16.82 -1.23 0.51
C LEU A 144 16.39 0.18 0.89
N LYS A 145 15.46 0.74 0.13
CA LYS A 145 14.87 2.06 0.39
C LYS A 145 13.46 1.91 0.95
N ASN A 146 13.16 2.65 2.02
CA ASN A 146 11.80 2.83 2.52
C ASN A 146 11.22 4.13 1.92
N ARG A 147 10.13 4.01 1.16
CA ARG A 147 9.50 5.12 0.45
C ARG A 147 8.81 6.12 1.38
N LEU A 148 8.32 5.66 2.53
CA LEU A 148 7.59 6.48 3.50
C LEU A 148 8.52 7.54 4.12
N ASN A 149 9.69 7.12 4.60
CA ASN A 149 10.66 7.98 5.29
C ASN A 149 11.88 8.38 4.44
N ASN A 150 12.02 7.83 3.22
CA ASN A 150 13.14 8.03 2.30
C ASN A 150 14.50 7.52 2.79
N GLU A 151 14.56 6.71 3.85
CA GLU A 151 15.80 6.09 4.32
C GLU A 151 16.25 5.00 3.35
N THR A 152 17.57 4.90 3.13
CA THR A 152 18.18 3.86 2.30
C THR A 152 19.27 3.16 3.07
N LYS A 153 19.20 1.83 3.12
CA LYS A 153 20.19 0.96 3.75
C LYS A 153 20.93 0.15 2.70
N LYS A 154 22.23 -0.05 2.89
CA LYS A 154 23.06 -0.96 2.10
C LYS A 154 23.26 -2.22 2.91
N ILE A 155 22.63 -3.30 2.47
CA ILE A 155 22.55 -4.57 3.21
C ILE A 155 22.69 -5.74 2.24
N SER A 156 22.93 -6.94 2.77
CA SER A 156 22.96 -8.14 1.94
C SER A 156 21.55 -8.49 1.40
N PRO A 157 21.44 -9.24 0.30
CA PRO A 157 20.16 -9.73 -0.22
C PRO A 157 19.33 -10.50 0.82
N GLU A 158 19.99 -11.27 1.69
CA GLU A 158 19.34 -12.06 2.73
C GLU A 158 18.80 -11.18 3.87
N GLU A 159 19.58 -10.22 4.34
CA GLU A 159 19.11 -9.23 5.32
C GLU A 159 17.95 -8.41 4.78
N ALA A 160 17.98 -8.05 3.48
CA ALA A 160 16.87 -7.34 2.84
C ALA A 160 15.60 -8.18 2.86
N LEU A 161 15.67 -9.47 2.51
CA LEU A 161 14.52 -10.36 2.58
C LEU A 161 13.98 -10.47 4.00
N ASN A 162 14.84 -10.74 4.99
CA ASN A 162 14.41 -10.88 6.39
C ASN A 162 13.74 -9.61 6.90
N PHE A 163 14.31 -8.44 6.60
CA PHE A 163 13.72 -7.15 6.95
C PHE A 163 12.31 -6.99 6.35
N LEU A 164 12.12 -7.32 5.08
CA LEU A 164 10.82 -7.22 4.42
C LEU A 164 9.78 -8.13 5.07
N LEU A 165 10.16 -9.35 5.44
CA LEU A 165 9.27 -10.29 6.12
C LEU A 165 8.85 -9.78 7.49
N GLU A 166 9.78 -9.29 8.29
CA GLU A 166 9.48 -8.74 9.62
C GLU A 166 8.48 -7.58 9.56
N GLN A 167 8.69 -6.64 8.64
CA GLN A 167 7.83 -5.45 8.53
C GLN A 167 6.42 -5.79 8.05
N THR A 168 6.28 -6.76 7.15
CA THR A 168 4.98 -7.17 6.62
C THR A 168 4.16 -8.03 7.59
N LEU A 169 4.83 -8.76 8.50
CA LEU A 169 4.18 -9.54 9.56
C LEU A 169 3.65 -8.67 10.71
N THR A 170 4.18 -7.47 10.91
CA THR A 170 3.73 -6.55 11.97
C THR A 170 2.48 -5.74 11.63
N ASP A 171 2.05 -5.73 10.36
CA ASP A 171 0.88 -4.97 9.89
C ASP A 171 -0.41 -5.81 9.76
N PHE A 172 -0.38 -7.08 10.21
CA PHE A 172 -1.54 -7.98 10.35
C PHE A 172 -1.69 -8.45 11.80
#